data_AF-W1Y4S9-F1
#
_entry.id   AF-W1Y4S9-F1
#
_cell.length_a   1.000
_cell.length_b   1.000
_cell.length_c   1.000
_cell.angle_alpha   90.00
_cell.angle_beta   90.00
_cell.angle_gamma   90.00
#
_symmetry.space_group_name_H-M   'P 1'
#
loop_
_entity.id
_entity.type
_entity.pdbx_description
1 polymer ?
#
loop_
_entity_poly.entity_id
_entity_poly.type
_entity_poly.pdbx_seq_one_letter_code
_entity_poly.pdbx_strand_id
1 'polypeptide(L)' 'MSLLNVPAGKDLPEDIYVVIEIPANADPIKYEIDKE' A
#
# COMPACT_ATOMS: atom_id res chain seq x y z
N MET A 1 10.82 -8.45 -5.14
CA MET A 1 10.08 -7.43 -5.92
C MET A 1 10.04 -6.18 -5.06
N SER A 2 10.51 -5.04 -5.58
CA SER A 2 10.51 -3.77 -4.84
C SER A 2 9.17 -3.07 -4.99
N LEU A 3 8.66 -2.48 -3.90
CA LEU A 3 7.46 -1.64 -3.92
C LEU A 3 7.64 -0.40 -4.81
N LEU A 4 8.88 0.02 -5.06
CA LEU A 4 9.23 1.10 -5.99
C LEU A 4 8.77 0.82 -7.43
N ASN A 5 8.57 -0.46 -7.77
CA ASN A 5 8.16 -0.87 -9.11
C ASN A 5 6.64 -1.05 -9.24
N VAL A 6 5.88 -0.82 -8.16
CA VAL A 6 4.42 -0.92 -8.19
C VAL A 6 3.86 0.41 -8.70
N PRO A 7 3.15 0.44 -9.85
CA PRO A 7 2.51 1.65 -10.32
C PRO A 7 1.35 2.03 -9.39
N ALA A 8 0.93 3.30 -9.41
CA ALA A 8 -0.14 3.79 -8.53
C ALA A 8 -1.51 3.15 -8.78
N GLY A 9 -1.73 2.54 -9.95
CA GLY A 9 -3.00 1.96 -10.35
C GLY A 9 -2.98 1.53 -11.80
N LYS A 10 -4.09 0.93 -12.24
CA LYS A 10 -4.28 0.52 -13.64
C LYS A 10 -4.93 1.62 -14.47
N ASP A 11 -5.86 2.39 -13.90
CA ASP A 11 -6.63 3.43 -14.58
C ASP A 11 -7.02 4.54 -13.60
N LEU A 12 -6.13 5.51 -13.38
CA LEU A 12 -6.36 6.54 -12.36
C LEU A 12 -7.32 7.63 -12.86
N PRO A 13 -8.27 8.10 -12.02
CA PRO A 13 -8.42 7.83 -10.58
C PRO A 13 -9.36 6.65 -10.23
N GLU A 14 -9.92 5.96 -11.22
CA GLU A 14 -10.99 4.97 -11.01
C GLU A 14 -10.50 3.60 -10.50
N ASP A 15 -9.26 3.22 -10.80
CA ASP A 15 -8.61 1.97 -10.38
C ASP A 15 -7.19 2.25 -9.86
N ILE A 16 -7.00 2.07 -8.54
CA ILE A 16 -5.75 2.31 -7.82
C ILE A 16 -5.29 1.06 -7.06
N TYR A 17 -3.97 0.91 -6.92
CA TYR A 17 -3.37 -0.11 -6.08
C TYR A 17 -3.08 0.46 -4.69
N VAL A 18 -3.42 -0.30 -3.65
CA VAL A 18 -3.28 0.12 -2.25
C VAL A 18 -2.30 -0.81 -1.54
N VAL A 19 -1.34 -0.21 -0.84
CA VAL A 19 -0.43 -0.93 0.05
C VAL A 19 -1.03 -0.93 1.46
N ILE A 20 -1.29 -2.12 2.00
CA ILE A 20 -1.94 -2.26 3.31
C ILE A 20 -0.88 -2.22 4.41
N GLU A 21 -0.93 -1.19 5.25
CA GLU A 21 -0.06 -1.07 6.43
C GLU A 21 -0.67 -1.70 7.68
N ILE A 22 -2.00 -1.65 7.81
CA ILE A 22 -2.75 -2.22 8.95
C ILE A 22 -3.90 -3.09 8.40
N PRO A 23 -3.89 -4.41 8.62
CA PRO A 23 -5.00 -5.28 8.23
C PRO A 23 -6.31 -4.94 8.95
N ALA A 24 -7.44 -5.25 8.33
CA ALA A 24 -8.73 -5.10 8.97
C ALA A 24 -8.82 -5.94 10.26
N ASN A 25 -9.35 -5.34 11.34
CA ASN A 25 -9.45 -5.92 12.68
C ASN A 25 -8.11 -6.24 13.38
N ALA A 26 -6.98 -5.73 12.87
CA ALA A 26 -5.73 -5.77 13.61
C ALA A 26 -5.76 -4.76 14.78
N ASP A 27 -4.92 -5.01 15.79
CA ASP A 27 -4.69 -4.04 16.85
C ASP A 27 -4.20 -2.70 16.26
N PRO A 28 -4.58 -1.54 16.83
CA PRO A 28 -4.26 -0.22 16.29
C PRO A 28 -2.79 0.16 16.55
N ILE A 29 -1.89 -0.61 15.95
CA ILE A 29 -0.44 -0.44 16.03
C ILE A 29 0.01 0.25 14.73
N LYS A 30 0.76 1.35 14.86
CA LYS A 30 1.30 2.07 13.70
C LYS A 30 2.41 1.23 13.08
N TYR A 31 2.16 0.71 11.89
CA TYR A 31 3.20 0.18 10.99
C TYR A 31 3.43 1.19 9.86
N GLU A 32 4.66 1.22 9.36
CA GLU A 32 5.07 2.09 8.27
C GLU A 32 6.02 1.29 7.39
N ILE A 33 5.82 1.38 6.07
CA ILE A 33 6.69 0.68 5.13
C ILE A 33 7.88 1.55 4.79
N ASP A 34 9.08 1.02 5.05
CA ASP A 34 10.32 1.63 4.60
C ASP A 34 10.43 1.53 3.07
N LYS A 35 10.78 2.65 2.45
CA LYS A 35 10.76 2.84 1.00
C LYS A 35 12.16 2.71 0.38
N GLU A 36 13.19 2.48 1.20
CA GLU A 36 14.58 2.31 0.78
C GLU A 36 14.91 0.89 0.28
#